data_AF-A0A7Y2EVF7-F1
#
_entry.id   AF-A0A7Y2EVF7-F1
#
_cell.length_a   1.000
_cell.length_b   1.000
_cell.length_c   1.000
_cell.angle_alpha   90.00
_cell.angle_beta   90.00
_cell.angle_gamma   90.00
#
_symmetry.space_group_name_H-M   'P 1'
#
loop_
_entity.id
_entity.type
_entity.pdbx_description
1 polymer ?
#
loop_
_entity_poly.entity_id
_entity_poly.type
_entity_poly.pdbx_seq_one_letter_code
_entity_poly.pdbx_strand_id
1 'polypeptide(L)'
;MSQRNRDQDIPLQVKQEVRAHAHSERHRIHVELQNAAKDISGGVDPADVHEPGAAWKPMHHHDAEVAKSKLAKKSRAKRHWKTKMWKRRTQMRLARAAALREARDNAGVVTY
;
A
#
# COMPACT_ATOMS: atom_id res chain seq x y z
N MET A 1 1.73 15.96 -10.15
CA MET A 1 2.42 16.15 -8.85
C MET A 1 3.04 14.83 -8.45
N SER A 2 4.36 14.70 -8.63
CA SER A 2 5.12 13.46 -8.49
C SER A 2 5.25 13.06 -7.01
N GLN A 3 4.97 11.80 -6.67
CA GLN A 3 5.12 11.26 -5.30
C GLN A 3 6.58 10.99 -4.89
N ARG A 4 7.56 11.40 -5.69
CA ARG A 4 8.98 11.05 -5.48
C ARG A 4 9.62 11.69 -4.22
N ASN A 5 8.99 12.70 -3.63
CA ASN A 5 9.62 13.50 -2.57
C ASN A 5 8.97 13.31 -1.18
N ARG A 6 8.15 12.27 -0.98
CA ARG A 6 7.40 12.10 0.28
C ARG A 6 8.23 11.46 1.41
N ASP A 7 9.38 10.89 1.06
CA ASP A 7 10.23 10.12 1.98
C ASP A 7 11.60 10.80 2.21
N GLN A 8 11.71 12.12 1.97
CA GLN A 8 12.97 12.88 2.12
C GLN A 8 13.36 13.16 3.58
N ASP A 9 12.41 13.09 4.52
CA ASP A 9 12.66 13.44 5.93
C ASP A 9 13.27 12.28 6.75
N ILE A 10 13.32 11.07 6.19
CA ILE A 10 13.87 9.88 6.86
C ILE A 10 14.87 9.22 5.91
N PRO A 11 16.17 9.15 6.25
CA PRO A 11 17.12 8.35 5.48
C PRO A 11 16.66 6.89 5.53
N LEU A 12 16.05 6.44 4.44
CA LEU A 12 15.63 5.05 4.30
C LEU A 12 16.89 4.20 4.25
N GLN A 13 17.06 3.30 5.23
CA GLN A 13 18.14 2.32 5.23
C GLN A 13 18.18 1.58 3.90
N VAL A 14 19.39 1.34 3.38
CA VAL A 14 19.54 0.67 2.10
C VAL A 14 18.98 -0.75 2.24
N LYS A 15 18.17 -1.21 1.27
CA LYS A 15 17.55 -2.55 1.33
C LYS A 15 18.55 -3.68 1.59
N GLN A 16 19.81 -3.48 1.20
CA GLN A 16 20.91 -4.40 1.46
C GLN A 16 21.28 -4.47 2.95
N GLU A 17 21.30 -3.34 3.65
CA GLU A 17 21.57 -3.25 5.09
C GLU A 17 20.45 -3.96 5.89
N VAL A 18 19.19 -3.75 5.53
CA VAL A 18 18.05 -4.43 6.16
C VAL A 18 18.14 -5.95 5.99
N ARG A 19 18.57 -6.42 4.80
CA ARG A 19 18.78 -7.84 4.54
C ARG A 19 19.98 -8.40 5.30
N ALA A 20 21.07 -7.65 5.38
CA ALA A 20 22.26 -8.02 6.13
C ALA A 20 21.95 -8.15 7.62
N HIS A 21 21.24 -7.18 8.20
CA HIS A 21 20.76 -7.22 9.59
C HIS A 21 19.85 -8.44 9.84
N ALA A 22 18.92 -8.73 8.93
CA ALA A 22 18.08 -9.92 9.05
C ALA A 22 18.86 -11.24 8.91
N HIS A 23 19.98 -11.24 8.20
CA HIS A 23 20.87 -12.40 8.10
C HIS A 23 21.72 -12.57 9.35
N SER A 24 22.30 -11.49 9.88
CA SER A 24 23.07 -11.52 11.14
C SER A 24 22.22 -11.95 12.32
N GLU A 25 20.98 -11.44 12.42
CA GLU A 25 20.06 -11.86 13.49
C GLU A 25 19.70 -13.35 13.41
N ARG A 26 19.45 -13.87 12.21
CA ARG A 26 19.24 -15.33 12.03
C ARG A 26 20.44 -16.13 12.48
N HIS A 27 21.64 -15.67 12.13
CA HIS A 27 22.87 -16.36 12.49
C HIS A 27 23.09 -16.34 14.00
N ARG A 28 22.88 -15.19 14.67
CA ARG A 28 22.93 -15.06 16.13
C ARG A 28 22.01 -16.06 16.81
N ILE A 29 20.73 -16.07 16.41
CA ILE A 29 19.72 -16.98 16.99
C ILE A 29 20.11 -18.44 16.75
N HIS A 30 20.63 -18.77 15.57
CA HIS A 30 21.09 -20.13 15.28
C HIS A 30 22.22 -20.58 16.21
N VAL A 31 23.21 -19.72 16.46
CA VAL A 31 24.32 -20.00 17.38
C VAL A 31 23.80 -20.14 18.81
N GLU A 32 22.92 -19.24 19.26
CA GLU A 32 22.32 -19.29 20.59
C GLU A 32 21.49 -20.56 20.80
N LEU A 33 20.73 -21.00 19.79
CA LEU A 33 20.01 -22.28 19.82
C LEU A 33 20.95 -23.49 19.93
N GLN A 34 22.09 -23.46 19.23
CA GLN A 34 23.10 -24.53 19.36
C GLN A 34 23.70 -24.57 20.77
N ASN A 35 23.92 -23.42 21.41
CA ASN A 35 24.42 -23.37 22.78
C ASN A 35 23.37 -23.86 23.78
N ALA A 36 22.12 -23.40 23.65
CA ALA A 36 20.99 -23.89 24.43
C ALA A 36 20.84 -25.42 24.34
N ALA A 37 20.97 -25.99 23.14
CA ALA A 37 20.93 -27.44 22.96
C ALA A 37 22.07 -28.19 23.67
N LYS A 38 23.26 -27.60 23.73
CA LYS A 38 24.41 -28.16 24.47
C LYS A 38 24.18 -28.12 25.98
N ASP A 39 23.64 -27.01 26.49
CA ASP A 39 23.35 -26.85 27.92
C ASP A 39 22.29 -27.86 28.39
N ILE A 40 21.23 -28.05 27.61
CA ILE A 40 20.20 -29.09 27.86
C ILE A 40 20.82 -30.49 27.84
N SER A 41 21.67 -30.76 26.84
CA SER A 41 22.38 -32.05 26.74
C SER A 41 23.36 -32.28 27.91
N GLY A 42 23.85 -31.20 28.51
CA GLY A 42 24.68 -31.20 29.72
C GLY A 42 23.90 -31.42 31.02
N GLY A 43 22.57 -31.53 30.95
CA GLY A 43 21.70 -31.82 32.09
C GLY A 43 21.02 -30.61 32.73
N VAL A 44 21.08 -29.43 32.09
CA VAL A 44 20.28 -28.26 32.50
C VAL A 44 18.80 -28.52 32.16
N ASP A 45 17.89 -28.18 33.08
CA ASP A 45 16.45 -28.29 32.83
C ASP A 45 16.06 -27.37 31.66
N PRO A 46 15.39 -27.89 30.62
CA PRO A 46 14.84 -27.05 29.54
C PRO A 46 14.01 -25.85 30.00
N ALA A 47 13.36 -25.92 31.17
CA ALA A 47 12.58 -24.80 31.73
C ALA A 47 13.45 -23.62 32.17
N ASP A 48 14.73 -23.85 32.48
CA ASP A 48 15.68 -22.84 32.92
C ASP A 48 16.44 -22.19 31.74
N VAL A 49 16.25 -22.71 30.52
CA VAL A 49 16.91 -22.23 29.31
C VAL A 49 16.07 -21.16 28.62
N HIS A 50 16.67 -19.99 28.38
CA HIS A 50 16.01 -18.88 27.69
C HIS A 50 15.79 -19.20 26.20
N GLU A 51 14.58 -18.97 25.68
CA GLU A 51 14.25 -19.15 24.27
C GLU A 51 14.95 -18.08 23.40
N PRO A 52 15.95 -18.44 22.58
CA PRO A 52 16.62 -17.48 21.73
C PRO A 52 15.71 -17.06 20.57
N GLY A 53 15.57 -15.75 20.36
CA GLY A 53 14.82 -15.22 19.23
C GLY A 53 13.33 -14.93 19.47
N ALA A 54 12.81 -15.06 20.69
CA ALA A 54 11.41 -14.71 21.02
C ALA A 54 11.03 -13.26 20.60
N ALA A 55 11.98 -12.34 20.66
CA ALA A 55 11.82 -10.95 20.21
C ALA A 55 12.04 -10.75 18.71
N TRP A 56 12.67 -11.70 18.02
CA TRP A 56 12.98 -11.58 16.59
C TRP A 56 11.85 -12.16 15.75
N LYS A 57 10.91 -11.27 15.37
CA LYS A 57 9.84 -11.59 14.43
C LYS A 57 10.24 -11.06 13.04
N PRO A 58 10.22 -11.87 11.98
CA PRO A 58 10.39 -11.37 10.63
C PRO A 58 9.40 -10.24 10.37
N MET A 59 9.86 -9.13 9.79
CA MET A 59 8.93 -8.08 9.35
C MET A 59 7.93 -8.68 8.38
N HIS A 60 6.66 -8.75 8.79
CA HIS A 60 5.60 -9.28 7.95
C HIS A 60 5.45 -8.36 6.73
N HIS A 61 5.51 -8.95 5.53
CA HIS A 61 5.26 -8.23 4.26
C HIS A 61 3.88 -7.51 4.26
N HIS A 62 2.95 -7.97 5.10
CA HIS A 62 1.63 -7.39 5.31
C HIS A 62 1.53 -6.73 6.68
N ASP A 63 2.24 -5.61 6.86
CA ASP A 63 2.08 -4.77 8.03
C ASP A 63 0.72 -4.04 7.98
N ALA A 64 -0.11 -4.27 9.00
CA ALA A 64 -1.44 -3.68 9.15
C ALA A 64 -1.39 -2.16 9.26
N GLU A 65 -0.37 -1.58 9.90
CA GLU A 65 -0.23 -0.12 10.03
C GLU A 65 0.20 0.52 8.71
N VAL A 66 1.03 -0.19 7.92
CA VAL A 66 1.34 0.20 6.54
C VAL A 66 0.09 0.12 5.66
N ALA A 67 -0.79 -0.87 5.87
CA ALA A 67 -2.06 -0.97 5.14
C ALA A 67 -3.03 0.17 5.50
N LYS A 68 -3.20 0.46 6.81
CA LYS A 68 -4.03 1.57 7.31
C LYS A 68 -3.53 2.93 6.80
N SER A 69 -2.23 3.17 6.83
CA SER A 69 -1.64 4.42 6.33
C SER A 69 -1.78 4.58 4.82
N LYS A 70 -1.65 3.50 4.03
CA LYS A 70 -1.94 3.51 2.58
C LYS A 70 -3.42 3.78 2.30
N LEU A 71 -4.33 3.23 3.10
CA LEU A 71 -5.77 3.48 2.97
C LEU A 71 -6.11 4.93 3.29
N ALA A 72 -5.54 5.50 4.37
CA ALA A 72 -5.72 6.90 4.74
C ALA A 72 -5.18 7.87 3.66
N LYS A 73 -4.02 7.54 3.05
CA LYS A 73 -3.42 8.29 1.94
C LYS A 73 -4.18 8.18 0.62
N LYS A 74 -5.04 7.16 0.46
CA LYS A 74 -5.89 6.96 -0.73
C LYS A 74 -7.06 7.96 -0.67
N SER A 75 -6.74 9.23 -0.93
CA SER A 75 -7.74 10.30 -0.98
C SER A 75 -8.92 9.91 -1.88
N ARG A 76 -10.12 10.32 -1.47
CA ARG A 76 -11.43 10.15 -2.14
C ARG A 76 -11.53 10.77 -3.55
N ALA A 77 -10.42 11.19 -4.16
CA ALA A 77 -10.41 11.72 -5.51
C ALA A 77 -10.97 10.65 -6.46
N LYS A 78 -12.19 10.87 -6.97
CA LYS A 78 -12.80 10.03 -8.01
C LYS A 78 -11.76 9.84 -9.11
N ARG A 79 -11.49 8.58 -9.47
CA ARG A 79 -10.54 8.23 -10.54
C ARG A 79 -10.81 9.12 -11.74
N HIS A 80 -9.77 9.76 -12.28
CA HIS A 80 -9.89 10.76 -13.36
C HIS A 80 -10.78 10.33 -14.53
N TRP A 81 -10.76 9.04 -14.90
CA TRP A 81 -11.61 8.49 -15.95
C TRP A 81 -13.12 8.58 -15.64
N LYS A 82 -13.55 8.49 -14.36
CA LYS A 82 -14.96 8.70 -13.98
C LYS A 82 -15.37 10.15 -14.22
N THR A 83 -14.51 11.10 -13.85
CA THR A 83 -14.74 12.54 -14.11
C THR A 83 -14.79 12.82 -15.61
N LYS A 84 -13.89 12.22 -16.41
CA LYS A 84 -13.89 12.34 -17.88
C LYS A 84 -15.14 11.73 -18.51
N MET A 85 -15.55 10.54 -18.06
CA MET A 85 -16.80 9.87 -18.48
C MET A 85 -18.04 10.70 -18.13
N TRP A 86 -18.05 11.34 -16.96
CA TRP A 86 -19.13 12.25 -16.57
C TRP A 86 -19.18 13.46 -17.51
N LYS A 87 -18.05 14.15 -17.74
CA LYS A 87 -17.97 15.27 -18.69
C LYS A 87 -18.44 14.89 -20.11
N ARG A 88 -17.99 13.74 -20.64
CA ARG A 88 -18.47 13.23 -21.95
C ARG A 88 -19.98 13.04 -21.98
N ARG A 89 -20.54 12.39 -20.96
CA ARG A 89 -22.00 12.17 -20.87
C ARG A 89 -22.77 13.48 -20.76
N THR A 90 -22.26 14.44 -20.00
CA THR A 90 -22.87 15.77 -19.90
C THR A 90 -22.87 16.47 -21.25
N GLN A 91 -21.75 16.45 -21.99
CA GLN A 91 -21.69 17.06 -23.32
C GLN A 91 -22.64 16.39 -24.32
N MET A 92 -22.73 15.05 -24.33
CA MET A 92 -23.70 14.36 -25.20
C MET A 92 -25.15 14.75 -24.88
N ARG A 93 -25.49 14.93 -23.60
CA ARG A 93 -26.83 15.37 -23.20
C ARG A 93 -27.11 16.80 -23.64
N LEU A 94 -26.15 17.70 -23.49
CA LEU A 94 -26.27 19.09 -23.94
C LEU A 94 -26.44 19.16 -25.47
N ALA A 95 -25.64 18.40 -26.22
CA ALA A 95 -25.76 18.32 -27.68
C ALA A 95 -27.14 17.80 -28.11
N ARG A 96 -27.65 16.74 -27.47
CA ARG A 96 -28.99 16.21 -27.75
C ARG A 96 -30.08 17.22 -27.44
N ALA A 97 -29.97 17.97 -26.34
CA ALA A 97 -30.91 19.02 -25.97
C ALA A 97 -30.83 20.25 -26.90
N ALA A 98 -29.66 20.54 -27.48
CA ALA A 98 -29.52 21.57 -28.51
C ALA A 98 -30.20 21.15 -29.81
N ALA A 99 -29.94 19.93 -30.30
CA ALA A 99 -30.56 19.38 -31.51
C ALA A 99 -32.10 19.32 -31.40
N LEU A 100 -32.64 18.96 -30.23
CA LEU A 100 -34.09 18.98 -30.00
C LEU A 100 -34.69 20.40 -30.02
N ARG A 101 -33.96 21.40 -29.51
CA ARG A 101 -34.38 22.80 -29.59
C ARG A 101 -34.37 23.31 -31.02
N GLU A 102 -33.29 23.06 -31.75
CA GLU A 102 -33.17 23.43 -33.16
C GLU A 102 -34.23 22.75 -34.03
N ALA A 103 -34.52 21.46 -33.81
CA ALA A 103 -35.60 20.76 -34.50
C ALA A 103 -36.99 21.35 -34.20
N ARG A 104 -37.23 21.77 -32.94
CA ARG A 104 -38.47 22.47 -32.55
C ARG A 104 -38.57 23.83 -33.26
N ASP A 105 -37.50 24.61 -33.28
CA ASP A 105 -37.49 25.93 -33.89
C ASP A 105 -37.70 25.82 -35.42
N ASN A 106 -37.03 24.86 -36.07
CA ASN A 106 -37.21 24.58 -37.50
C ASN A 106 -38.63 24.07 -37.84
N ALA A 107 -39.26 23.27 -36.97
CA ALA A 107 -40.65 22.86 -37.17
C ALA A 107 -41.65 24.04 -37.08
N GLY A 108 -41.32 25.07 -36.29
CA GLY A 108 -42.09 26.32 -36.23
C GLY A 108 -41.93 27.21 -37.47
N VAL A 109 -40.84 27.07 -38.22
CA VAL A 109 -40.58 27.82 -39.47
C VAL A 109 -41.27 27.19 -40.68
N VAL A 110 -41.47 25.86 -40.68
CA VAL A 110 -42.14 25.12 -41.79
C VAL A 110 -43.67 25.24 -41.75
N THR A 111 -44.24 25.80 -40.68
CA THR A 111 -45.70 25.90 -40.47
C THR A 111 -46.30 27.28 -40.79
N TYR A 112 -45.53 28.17 -41.44
CA TYR A 112 -46.00 29.47 -41.97
C TYR A 112 -46.10 29.46 -43.49
#